data_AF-A0A529HM58-F1
#
_entry.id   AF-A0A529HM58-F1
#
_cell.length_a   1.000
_cell.length_b   1.000
_cell.length_c   1.000
_cell.angle_alpha   90.00
_cell.angle_beta   90.00
_cell.angle_gamma   90.00
#
_symmetry.space_group_name_H-M   'P 1'
#
loop_
_entity.id
_entity.type
_entity.pdbx_description
1 polymer ?
#
loop_
_entity_poly.entity_id
_entity_poly.type
_entity_poly.pdbx_seq_one_letter_code
_entity_poly.pdbx_strand_id
1 'polypeptide(L)'
;RGWPGRIEYGGTYDQNWIDNVFPFLPQDFDERYYQMAPPDQQIDLPRGGEEVQLINLTPEGRVSFRLPITALPIALFKRREKAFEGNIQPDTILFDPENRRFSLVWRVSQRIQRTILDFSECWVGTPTKAMLLARAMGKRYIRRFKVPLRFEEDEPA
;
A
#
# COMPACT_ATOMS: atom_id res chain seq x y z
N ARG A 1 6.35 -1.17 25.90
CA ARG A 1 6.84 -0.83 24.54
C ARG A 1 5.64 -0.35 23.73
N GLY A 2 5.61 0.92 23.30
CA GLY A 2 4.54 1.50 22.50
C GLY A 2 4.19 2.91 22.94
N TRP A 3 3.98 3.80 21.97
CA TRP A 3 3.59 5.19 22.21
C TRP A 3 2.25 5.25 22.96
N PRO A 4 2.19 5.77 24.20
CA PRO A 4 0.96 5.75 25.02
C PRO A 4 -0.19 6.56 24.43
N GLY A 5 0.13 7.60 23.65
CA GLY A 5 -0.88 8.51 23.07
C GLY A 5 -1.92 7.79 22.20
N ARG A 6 -1.56 6.67 21.58
CA ARG A 6 -2.49 5.95 20.69
C ARG A 6 -3.72 5.36 21.39
N ILE A 7 -3.68 5.16 22.71
CA ILE A 7 -4.77 4.54 23.48
C ILE A 7 -6.05 5.36 23.40
N GLU A 8 -5.95 6.69 23.28
CA GLU A 8 -7.10 7.59 23.15
C GLU A 8 -7.95 7.31 21.90
N TYR A 9 -7.36 6.67 20.88
CA TYR A 9 -8.02 6.29 19.63
C TYR A 9 -8.67 4.90 19.68
N GLY A 10 -8.61 4.21 20.82
CA GLY A 10 -9.16 2.87 20.97
C GLY A 10 -10.68 2.80 20.90
N GLY A 11 -11.37 3.93 21.07
CA GLY A 11 -12.84 4.00 21.13
C GLY A 11 -13.42 3.47 22.44
N THR A 12 -14.76 3.43 22.51
CA THR A 12 -15.52 3.15 23.73
C THR A 12 -16.09 1.73 23.73
N TYR A 13 -15.70 0.91 24.72
CA TYR A 13 -16.16 -0.47 24.90
C TYR A 13 -17.08 -0.59 26.13
N ASP A 14 -18.30 -0.09 26.02
CA ASP A 14 -19.32 -0.12 27.08
C ASP A 14 -20.34 -1.25 26.89
N GLN A 15 -21.38 -1.29 27.74
CA GLN A 15 -22.44 -2.32 27.64
C GLN A 15 -23.19 -2.26 26.31
N ASN A 16 -23.38 -1.07 25.74
CA ASN A 16 -24.02 -0.94 24.43
C ASN A 16 -23.15 -1.55 23.32
N TRP A 17 -21.81 -1.42 23.40
CA TRP A 17 -20.91 -2.13 22.50
C TRP A 17 -21.08 -3.65 22.64
N ILE A 18 -21.15 -4.18 23.86
CA ILE A 18 -21.35 -5.62 24.11
C ILE A 18 -22.66 -6.10 23.49
N ASP A 19 -23.76 -5.39 23.73
CA ASP A 19 -25.10 -5.85 23.37
C ASP A 19 -25.40 -5.68 21.87
N ASN A 20 -24.82 -4.65 21.21
CA ASN A 20 -25.25 -4.22 19.88
C ASN A 20 -24.14 -4.10 18.82
N VAL A 21 -22.86 -4.04 19.20
CA VAL A 21 -21.74 -3.76 18.25
C VAL A 21 -20.78 -4.94 18.14
N PHE A 22 -20.54 -5.67 19.22
CA PHE A 22 -19.70 -6.87 19.24
C PHE A 22 -20.14 -7.84 18.12
N PRO A 23 -19.20 -8.42 17.33
CA PRO A 23 -17.75 -8.45 17.51
C PRO A 23 -16.97 -7.37 16.72
N PHE A 24 -17.61 -6.30 16.27
CA PHE A 24 -16.93 -5.25 15.50
C PHE A 24 -16.28 -4.19 16.40
N LEU A 25 -15.39 -3.38 15.82
CA LEU A 25 -14.79 -2.22 16.51
C LEU A 25 -15.87 -1.20 16.90
N PRO A 26 -15.70 -0.46 18.01
CA PRO A 26 -16.56 0.66 18.37
C PRO A 26 -16.71 1.68 17.24
N GLN A 27 -17.82 2.41 17.23
CA GLN A 27 -18.08 3.42 16.19
C GLN A 27 -17.12 4.62 16.25
N ASP A 28 -16.58 4.91 17.43
CA ASP A 28 -15.60 5.96 17.72
C ASP A 28 -14.15 5.45 17.68
N PHE A 29 -13.92 4.21 17.23
CA PHE A 29 -12.57 3.70 16.99
C PHE A 29 -11.89 4.50 15.88
N ASP A 30 -10.65 4.89 16.10
CA ASP A 30 -9.82 5.59 15.12
C ASP A 30 -8.56 4.77 14.78
N GLU A 31 -8.28 4.59 13.49
CA GLU A 31 -7.16 3.77 13.00
C GLU A 31 -5.79 4.24 13.50
N ARG A 32 -5.67 5.50 13.96
CA ARG A 32 -4.48 6.01 14.66
C ARG A 32 -4.12 5.21 15.90
N TYR A 33 -5.05 4.43 16.47
CA TYR A 33 -4.77 3.45 17.52
C TYR A 33 -3.67 2.45 17.13
N TYR A 34 -3.59 2.08 15.83
CA TYR A 34 -2.56 1.19 15.33
C TYR A 34 -1.22 1.88 15.04
N GLN A 35 -1.19 3.21 15.03
CA GLN A 35 0.04 3.97 14.76
C GLN A 35 0.91 4.05 16.01
N MET A 36 2.16 3.61 15.87
CA MET A 36 3.15 3.55 16.95
C MET A 36 4.16 4.70 16.86
N ALA A 37 4.23 5.39 15.73
CA ALA A 37 5.01 6.60 15.55
C ALA A 37 4.26 7.81 16.15
N PRO A 38 4.89 8.59 17.06
CA PRO A 38 4.32 9.87 17.51
C PRO A 38 4.16 10.85 16.34
N PRO A 39 3.33 11.90 16.47
CA PRO A 39 2.97 12.77 15.35
C PRO A 39 4.14 13.46 14.64
N ASP A 40 5.23 13.76 15.36
CA ASP A 40 6.46 14.35 14.81
C ASP A 40 7.31 13.38 13.99
N GLN A 41 6.99 12.08 14.03
CA GLN A 41 7.63 11.02 13.24
C GLN A 41 6.72 10.52 12.11
N GLN A 42 5.58 11.16 11.89
CA GLN A 42 4.67 10.85 10.79
C GLN A 42 4.92 11.83 9.65
N ILE A 43 4.77 11.32 8.42
CA ILE A 43 4.88 12.12 7.20
C ILE A 43 3.60 11.97 6.38
N ASP A 44 3.36 12.94 5.50
CA ASP A 44 2.38 12.77 4.42
C ASP A 44 2.76 11.58 3.54
N LEU A 45 1.79 11.03 2.80
CA LEU A 45 2.04 9.98 1.83
C LEU A 45 3.14 10.42 0.84
N PRO A 46 4.20 9.62 0.61
CA PRO A 46 5.30 9.99 -0.26
C PRO A 46 4.82 10.18 -1.70
N ARG A 47 5.01 11.39 -2.25
CA ARG A 47 4.57 11.77 -3.60
C ARG A 47 5.67 11.62 -4.66
N GLY A 48 6.92 11.58 -4.22
CA GLY A 48 8.09 11.66 -5.06
C GLY A 48 8.66 13.08 -5.11
N GLY A 49 9.96 13.16 -5.38
CA GLY A 49 10.72 14.41 -5.38
C GLY A 49 11.23 14.84 -4.01
N GLU A 50 10.78 14.20 -2.92
CA GLU A 50 11.31 14.41 -1.58
C GLU A 50 12.81 14.09 -1.53
N GLU A 51 13.54 14.87 -0.75
CA GLU A 51 14.94 14.57 -0.43
C GLU A 51 14.98 13.57 0.72
N VAL A 52 15.61 12.42 0.47
CA VAL A 52 15.86 11.39 1.48
C VAL A 52 17.31 11.52 1.92
N GLN A 53 17.52 11.60 3.23
CA GLN A 53 18.85 11.60 3.85
C GLN A 53 18.92 10.49 4.91
N LEU A 54 19.89 9.59 4.74
CA LEU A 54 20.23 8.57 5.70
C LEU A 54 21.53 9.00 6.38
N ILE A 55 21.49 9.27 7.69
CA ILE A 55 22.63 9.76 8.47
C ILE A 55 23.00 8.70 9.50
N ASN A 56 24.25 8.26 9.49
CA ASN A 56 24.79 7.20 10.34
C ASN A 56 24.05 5.85 10.22
N LEU A 57 23.39 5.61 9.08
CA LEU A 57 22.71 4.35 8.76
C LEU A 57 23.47 3.49 7.74
N THR A 58 24.60 3.99 7.23
CA THR A 58 25.51 3.25 6.34
C THR A 58 26.97 3.57 6.72
N PRO A 59 27.95 2.75 6.30
CA PRO A 59 29.37 3.00 6.58
C PRO A 59 29.91 4.34 6.05
N GLU A 60 29.27 4.92 5.04
CA GLU A 60 29.65 6.22 4.47
C GLU A 60 29.26 7.41 5.36
N GLY A 61 28.52 7.17 6.45
CA GLY A 61 28.08 8.19 7.41
C GLY A 61 26.92 9.05 6.90
N ARG A 62 26.84 9.35 5.60
CA ARG A 62 25.73 10.10 5.00
C ARG A 62 25.45 9.64 3.57
N VAL A 63 24.21 9.27 3.29
CA VAL A 63 23.70 8.97 1.95
C VAL A 63 22.47 9.83 1.69
N SER A 64 22.38 10.42 0.50
CA SER A 64 21.23 11.24 0.10
C SER A 64 20.82 10.96 -1.33
N PHE A 65 19.51 10.95 -1.58
CA PHE A 65 18.94 10.82 -2.92
C PHE A 65 17.57 11.49 -2.98
N ARG A 66 17.03 11.65 -4.19
CA ARG A 66 15.65 12.11 -4.37
C ARG A 66 14.74 10.93 -4.67
N LEU A 67 13.59 10.89 -3.98
CA LEU A 67 12.58 9.87 -4.22
C LEU A 67 12.06 10.01 -5.67
N PRO A 68 11.94 8.92 -6.44
CA PRO A 68 11.33 8.98 -7.76
C PRO A 68 9.85 9.39 -7.64
N ILE A 69 9.22 9.81 -8.75
CA ILE A 69 7.77 9.98 -8.77
C ILE A 69 7.10 8.63 -8.47
N THR A 70 6.27 8.60 -7.44
CA THR A 70 5.75 7.36 -6.84
C THR A 70 4.30 7.04 -7.18
N ALA A 71 3.59 7.97 -7.83
CA ALA A 71 2.19 7.77 -8.19
C ALA A 71 2.01 6.55 -9.12
N LEU A 72 1.23 5.56 -8.67
CA LEU A 72 1.02 4.31 -9.38
C LEU A 72 -0.42 4.24 -9.90
N PRO A 73 -0.66 4.22 -11.22
CA PRO A 73 -1.98 3.98 -11.78
C PRO A 73 -2.44 2.55 -11.45
N ILE A 74 -3.61 2.41 -10.86
CA ILE A 74 -4.25 1.11 -10.62
C ILE A 74 -5.69 1.14 -11.12
N ALA A 75 -6.10 0.06 -11.80
CA ALA A 75 -7.51 -0.19 -12.11
C ALA A 75 -7.91 -1.59 -11.66
N LEU A 76 -8.93 -1.67 -10.82
CA LEU A 76 -9.51 -2.92 -10.32
C LEU A 76 -10.87 -3.15 -10.98
N PHE A 77 -11.11 -4.36 -11.46
CA PHE A 77 -12.32 -4.67 -12.22
C PHE A 77 -13.18 -5.71 -11.53
N LYS A 78 -14.49 -5.47 -11.53
CA LYS A 78 -15.53 -6.47 -11.24
C LYS A 78 -16.19 -6.87 -12.55
N ARG A 79 -15.74 -7.98 -13.13
CA ARG A 79 -16.13 -8.40 -14.50
C ARG A 79 -15.85 -7.28 -15.52
N ARG A 80 -16.89 -6.67 -16.09
CA ARG A 80 -16.76 -5.59 -17.08
C ARG A 80 -16.67 -4.19 -16.45
N GLU A 81 -17.11 -4.03 -15.21
CA GLU A 81 -17.14 -2.75 -14.52
C GLU A 81 -15.80 -2.45 -13.85
N LYS A 82 -15.42 -1.16 -13.83
CA LYS A 82 -14.29 -0.68 -13.02
C LYS A 82 -14.79 -0.52 -11.59
N ALA A 83 -14.30 -1.37 -10.70
CA ALA A 83 -14.56 -1.25 -9.27
C ALA A 83 -13.72 -0.14 -8.64
N PHE A 84 -12.54 0.12 -9.20
CA PHE A 84 -11.66 1.21 -8.80
C PHE A 84 -10.79 1.63 -10.00
N GLU A 85 -10.51 2.92 -10.11
CA GLU A 85 -9.50 3.47 -11.03
C GLU A 85 -8.91 4.74 -10.40
N GLY A 86 -7.59 4.81 -10.30
CA GLY A 86 -6.92 5.97 -9.75
C GLY A 86 -5.40 5.88 -9.75
N ASN A 87 -4.76 7.02 -9.54
CA ASN A 87 -3.33 7.09 -9.24
C ASN A 87 -3.17 7.10 -7.73
N ILE A 88 -2.54 6.06 -7.18
CA ILE A 88 -2.33 5.94 -5.74
C ILE A 88 -0.89 6.28 -5.37
N GLN A 89 -0.73 6.93 -4.23
CA GLN A 89 0.59 7.14 -3.63
C GLN A 89 0.94 5.94 -2.76
N PRO A 90 2.24 5.63 -2.60
CA PRO A 90 2.65 4.67 -1.60
C PRO A 90 2.29 5.19 -0.21
N ASP A 91 2.11 4.27 0.72
CA ASP A 91 1.84 4.58 2.13
C ASP A 91 2.93 4.02 3.06
N THR A 92 3.95 3.39 2.49
CA THR A 92 5.11 2.90 3.22
C THR A 92 6.35 2.98 2.35
N ILE A 93 7.42 3.52 2.93
CA ILE A 93 8.79 3.39 2.43
C ILE A 93 9.55 2.53 3.42
N LEU A 94 10.18 1.46 2.93
CA LEU A 94 11.10 0.65 3.69
C LEU A 94 12.51 0.94 3.18
N PHE A 95 13.42 1.30 4.07
CA PHE A 95 14.84 1.40 3.76
C PHE A 95 15.55 0.14 4.22
N ASP A 96 16.36 -0.42 3.32
CA ASP A 96 17.33 -1.47 3.58
C ASP A 96 18.72 -0.89 3.26
N PRO A 97 19.34 -0.20 4.24
CA PRO A 97 20.60 0.49 4.02
C PRO A 97 21.77 -0.46 3.72
N GLU A 98 21.71 -1.70 4.25
CA GLU A 98 22.73 -2.73 4.06
C GLU A 98 22.80 -3.16 2.58
N ASN A 99 21.65 -3.49 2.00
CA ASN A 99 21.57 -3.83 0.57
C ASN A 99 21.49 -2.61 -0.35
N ARG A 100 21.52 -1.39 0.21
CA ARG A 100 21.33 -0.12 -0.52
C ARG A 100 20.05 -0.11 -1.36
N ARG A 101 18.97 -0.62 -0.79
CA ARG A 101 17.67 -0.71 -1.43
C ARG A 101 16.63 0.03 -0.63
N PHE A 102 15.59 0.47 -1.31
CA PHE A 102 14.36 0.84 -0.65
C PHE A 102 13.19 0.22 -1.39
N SER A 103 12.11 0.00 -0.67
CA SER A 103 10.87 -0.58 -1.17
C SER A 103 9.73 0.39 -0.90
N LEU A 104 8.80 0.47 -1.84
CA LEU A 104 7.57 1.23 -1.72
C LEU A 104 6.39 0.25 -1.68
N VAL A 105 5.44 0.52 -0.80
CA VAL A 105 4.18 -0.25 -0.72
C VAL A 105 3.03 0.68 -1.07
N TRP A 106 2.17 0.20 -1.95
CA TRP A 106 0.92 0.84 -2.31
C TRP A 106 -0.24 -0.03 -1.87
N ARG A 107 -1.32 0.56 -1.37
CA ARG A 107 -2.52 -0.16 -0.92
C ARG A 107 -3.79 0.39 -1.56
N VAL A 108 -4.68 -0.52 -1.93
CA VAL A 108 -6.05 -0.22 -2.34
C VAL A 108 -6.96 -1.14 -1.54
N SER A 109 -8.00 -0.58 -0.94
CA SER A 109 -9.05 -1.33 -0.25
C SER A 109 -10.36 -1.17 -1.01
N GLN A 110 -11.06 -2.27 -1.26
CA GLN A 110 -12.38 -2.24 -1.88
C GLN A 110 -13.33 -3.20 -1.19
N ARG A 111 -14.50 -2.69 -0.80
CA ARG A 111 -15.57 -3.47 -0.21
C ARG A 111 -16.00 -4.63 -1.12
N ILE A 112 -15.94 -5.84 -0.56
CA ILE A 112 -16.54 -7.05 -1.13
C ILE A 112 -18.06 -6.93 -0.92
N GLN A 113 -18.83 -7.08 -1.99
CA GLN A 113 -20.29 -7.02 -1.91
C GLN A 113 -20.92 -8.40 -1.79
N ARG A 114 -20.46 -9.39 -2.58
CA ARG A 114 -20.96 -10.77 -2.52
C ARG A 114 -19.84 -11.76 -2.31
N THR A 115 -18.84 -11.76 -3.18
CA THR A 115 -17.70 -12.69 -3.09
C THR A 115 -16.41 -12.05 -3.57
N ILE A 116 -15.27 -12.51 -3.04
CA ILE A 116 -13.95 -12.09 -3.52
C ILE A 116 -13.74 -12.42 -5.00
N LEU A 117 -14.42 -13.46 -5.51
CA LEU A 117 -14.37 -13.88 -6.91
C LEU A 117 -15.07 -12.90 -7.87
N ASP A 118 -15.76 -11.87 -7.35
CA ASP A 118 -16.34 -10.83 -8.18
C ASP A 118 -15.25 -9.96 -8.84
N PHE A 119 -14.08 -9.86 -8.22
CA PHE A 119 -12.92 -9.18 -8.79
C PHE A 119 -12.24 -10.08 -9.82
N SER A 120 -12.24 -9.63 -11.07
CA SER A 120 -11.77 -10.45 -12.21
C SER A 120 -10.35 -10.11 -12.66
N GLU A 121 -9.92 -8.86 -12.46
CA GLU A 121 -8.68 -8.36 -13.02
C GLU A 121 -8.21 -7.13 -12.24
N CYS A 122 -6.89 -6.98 -12.11
CA CYS A 122 -6.24 -5.77 -11.60
C CYS A 122 -5.13 -5.36 -12.56
N TRP A 123 -5.18 -4.12 -13.03
CA TRP A 123 -4.11 -3.51 -13.81
C TRP A 123 -3.24 -2.67 -12.89
N VAL A 124 -1.94 -2.95 -12.92
CA VAL A 124 -0.91 -2.20 -12.22
C VAL A 124 -0.05 -1.47 -13.25
N GLY A 125 -0.02 -0.14 -13.12
CA GLY A 125 0.59 0.78 -14.08
C GLY A 125 -0.31 1.10 -15.27
N THR A 126 0.15 2.04 -16.10
CA THR A 126 -0.58 2.50 -17.29
C THR A 126 -0.85 1.34 -18.27
N PRO A 127 -2.11 1.13 -18.69
CA PRO A 127 -2.43 0.06 -19.63
C PRO A 127 -1.85 0.34 -21.01
N THR A 128 -1.45 -0.72 -21.71
CA THR A 128 -1.01 -0.61 -23.10
C THR A 128 -2.22 -0.49 -24.04
N LYS A 129 -2.03 0.04 -25.26
CA LYS A 129 -3.08 0.06 -26.29
C LYS A 129 -3.66 -1.34 -26.56
N ALA A 130 -2.81 -2.37 -26.55
CA ALA A 130 -3.25 -3.75 -26.77
C ALA A 130 -4.15 -4.27 -25.64
N MET A 131 -3.88 -3.90 -24.38
CA MET A 131 -4.75 -4.23 -23.24
C MET A 131 -6.12 -3.59 -23.39
N LEU A 132 -6.16 -2.30 -23.74
CA LEU A 132 -7.40 -1.55 -23.95
C LEU A 132 -8.25 -2.18 -25.06
N LEU A 133 -7.64 -2.50 -26.20
CA LEU A 133 -8.33 -3.14 -27.33
C LEU A 133 -8.83 -4.54 -27.00
N ALA A 134 -7.99 -5.36 -26.35
CA ALA A 134 -8.39 -6.71 -25.95
C ALA A 134 -9.61 -6.67 -25.02
N ARG A 135 -9.61 -5.76 -24.03
CA ARG A 135 -10.74 -5.56 -23.12
C ARG A 135 -11.99 -5.10 -23.87
N ALA A 136 -11.87 -4.12 -24.79
CA ALA A 136 -12.99 -3.64 -25.60
C ALA A 136 -13.60 -4.76 -26.48
N MET A 137 -12.76 -5.67 -26.98
CA MET A 137 -13.19 -6.83 -27.78
C MET A 137 -13.61 -8.05 -26.94
N GLY A 138 -13.59 -7.96 -25.60
CA GLY A 138 -13.90 -9.08 -24.71
C GLY A 138 -12.89 -10.24 -24.77
N LYS A 139 -11.66 -9.99 -25.24
CA LYS A 139 -10.58 -10.98 -25.33
C LYS A 139 -9.70 -10.92 -24.08
N ARG A 140 -9.28 -12.09 -23.59
CA ARG A 140 -8.29 -12.19 -22.51
C ARG A 140 -6.93 -11.71 -23.02
N TYR A 141 -6.29 -10.81 -22.27
CA TYR A 141 -4.92 -10.35 -22.54
C TYR A 141 -4.00 -10.81 -21.41
N ILE A 142 -2.86 -11.42 -21.76
CA ILE A 142 -1.83 -11.81 -20.80
C ILE A 142 -0.59 -10.98 -21.11
N ARG A 143 -0.24 -10.05 -20.22
CA ARG A 143 0.97 -9.22 -20.36
C ARG A 143 2.19 -10.11 -20.11
N ARG A 144 3.06 -10.23 -21.10
CA ARG A 144 4.38 -10.85 -20.92
C ARG A 144 5.35 -9.80 -20.37
N PHE A 145 5.95 -10.07 -19.22
CA PHE A 145 7.04 -9.25 -18.69
C PHE A 145 8.37 -9.82 -19.18
N LYS A 146 9.31 -8.95 -19.60
CA LYS A 146 10.65 -9.37 -20.06
C LYS A 146 11.62 -9.66 -18.90
N VAL A 147 11.26 -9.25 -17.68
CA VAL A 147 12.08 -9.44 -16.48
C VAL A 147 11.47 -10.59 -15.67
N PRO A 148 12.23 -11.66 -15.36
CA PRO A 148 11.76 -12.66 -14.42
C PRO A 148 11.51 -12.03 -13.05
N LEU A 149 10.49 -12.49 -12.32
CA LEU A 149 10.35 -12.15 -10.90
C LEU A 149 11.59 -12.71 -10.19
N ARG A 150 12.56 -11.86 -9.85
CA ARG A 150 13.65 -12.24 -8.94
C ARG A 150 13.04 -12.37 -7.55
N PHE A 151 12.67 -13.59 -7.20
CA PHE A 151 12.65 -14.02 -5.81
C PHE A 151 14.03 -14.62 -5.57
N GLU A 152 15.02 -13.78 -5.25
CA GLU A 152 16.28 -14.29 -4.73
C GLU A 152 15.97 -14.80 -3.32
N GLU A 153 15.73 -16.12 -3.21
CA GLU A 153 15.99 -16.86 -1.98
C GLU A 153 17.51 -16.86 -1.83
N ASP A 154 18.05 -15.93 -1.06
CA ASP A 154 19.40 -16.04 -0.53
C ASP A 154 19.39 -17.23 0.45
N GLU A 155 19.68 -18.44 -0.05
CA GLU A 155 20.18 -19.52 0.81
C GLU A 155 21.60 -19.12 1.26
N PRO A 156 21.89 -19.09 2.58
CA PRO A 156 23.26 -18.92 3.04
C PRO A 156 24.06 -20.18 2.72
N ALA A 157 25.32 -19.96 2.30
CA ALA A 157 26.33 -20.98 2.03
C ALA A 157 26.69 -21.83 3.25
#